data_AF-A0A9D9DUV1-F1
#
_entry.id   AF-A0A9D9DUV1-F1
#
_cell.length_a   1.000
_cell.length_b   1.000
_cell.length_c   1.000
_cell.angle_alpha   90.00
_cell.angle_beta   90.00
_cell.angle_gamma   90.00
#
_symmetry.space_group_name_H-M   'P 1'
#
loop_
_entity.id
_entity.type
_entity.pdbx_description
1 polymer ?
#
loop_
_entity_poly.entity_id
_entity_poly.type
_entity_poly.pdbx_seq_one_letter_code
_entity_poly.pdbx_strand_id
1 'polypeptide(L)'
;MVELYIVQGILDWLASLLDAVFSFFHWIGDWCGVLVDTLAVIVALYVFIIYAYIPVVRPLRKILARQGLSFREASLIAWKCRSNTSLYMRFYLEMAIIQNRGEAWASSDWKNLRKAFSKKLRKYRELESQGKDAEFLVSKDNCSHILSENFKDLVKAYFDLFDPDSAENRKSFFHRRFLRRISDATPDRFRSVLEVKNGYMAPISRIVGLNDRYEQNWQAIMENYRRTLSKLPERPERDPGKEYRWAQALGFTYTWLMWGPSLQTWIPSEKSEAGTYSLGIYGCGDEANSLYVLFKEPIRQVLRKQGDFCLPCTVKGRICNPVWYMDHCKGDFDARALPFAERVAGAYRYQTSFDYLLELEELQPEKPVENGASDAHYFTGYVWAMFLHSDNGHPEFSLADTVVFFEHANLAYKEKSEMEYIHACLTEKMARYLSHARPGKYHFCCAMNQDTEDYIRQHLEEKGLSNIEWGGVPGLDAARLLENIDSHFSIRRWEEIDKTSYADVVRLCAELQDEKRFTELFHLLAKEDVRVVGARNDHGELEAAGIHAGKTGGENDFDMFICKPSSEIREEDVARHFGL
;
A
#
# COMPACT_ATOMS: atom_id res chain seq x y z
N MET A 1 51.27 12.06 -98.70
CA MET A 1 49.84 12.35 -98.49
C MET A 1 49.13 11.25 -97.69
N VAL A 2 49.36 9.95 -97.96
CA VAL A 2 48.72 8.84 -97.20
C VAL A 2 49.17 8.78 -95.72
N GLU A 3 50.44 9.05 -95.42
CA GLU A 3 50.95 9.07 -94.04
C GLU A 3 50.35 10.18 -93.17
N LEU A 4 49.99 11.32 -93.77
CA LEU A 4 49.35 12.44 -93.07
C LEU A 4 47.89 12.11 -92.66
N TYR A 5 47.16 11.36 -93.48
CA TYR A 5 45.80 10.95 -93.16
C TYR A 5 45.73 9.88 -92.06
N ILE A 6 46.72 8.98 -92.00
CA ILE A 6 46.78 7.95 -90.95
C ILE A 6 47.11 8.59 -89.60
N VAL A 7 48.05 9.54 -89.58
CA VAL A 7 48.41 10.26 -88.34
C VAL A 7 47.24 11.12 -87.85
N GLN A 8 46.54 11.81 -88.75
CA GLN A 8 45.34 12.59 -88.38
C GLN A 8 44.24 11.69 -87.81
N GLY A 9 43.95 10.54 -88.45
CA GLY A 9 42.93 9.60 -87.96
C GLY A 9 43.26 8.98 -86.60
N ILE A 10 44.54 8.73 -86.32
CA ILE A 10 44.99 8.24 -85.00
C ILE A 10 44.85 9.33 -83.94
N LEU A 11 45.16 10.59 -84.29
CA LEU A 11 45.00 11.73 -83.37
C LEU A 11 43.53 12.02 -83.06
N ASP A 12 42.64 11.95 -84.05
CA ASP A 12 41.20 12.16 -83.86
C ASP A 12 40.57 11.02 -83.04
N TRP A 13 41.04 9.79 -83.24
CA TRP A 13 40.62 8.63 -82.44
C TRP A 13 41.11 8.74 -80.99
N LEU A 14 42.37 9.15 -80.77
CA LEU A 14 42.92 9.38 -79.42
C LEU A 14 42.22 10.54 -78.71
N ALA A 15 41.88 11.62 -79.42
CA ALA A 15 41.11 12.73 -78.87
C ALA A 15 39.71 12.28 -78.45
N SER A 16 39.02 11.50 -79.29
CA SER A 16 37.68 10.94 -78.98
C SER A 16 37.73 9.96 -77.81
N LEU A 17 38.78 9.15 -77.69
CA LEU A 17 38.99 8.23 -76.58
C LEU A 17 39.25 9.00 -75.28
N LEU A 18 40.08 10.05 -75.32
CA LEU A 18 40.34 10.90 -74.17
C LEU A 18 39.07 11.64 -73.72
N ASP A 19 38.28 12.20 -74.64
CA ASP A 19 37.00 12.84 -74.32
C ASP A 19 35.99 11.86 -73.69
N ALA A 20 35.94 10.62 -74.18
CA ALA A 20 35.10 9.57 -73.59
C ALA A 20 35.56 9.17 -72.18
N VAL A 21 36.88 9.08 -71.96
CA VAL A 21 37.47 8.78 -70.65
C VAL A 21 37.24 9.93 -69.68
N PHE A 22 37.44 11.19 -70.11
CA PHE A 22 37.13 12.37 -69.30
C PHE A 22 35.65 12.47 -68.96
N SER A 23 34.76 12.19 -69.92
CA SER A 23 33.31 12.16 -69.69
C SER A 23 32.91 11.06 -68.70
N PHE A 24 33.54 9.89 -68.77
CA PHE A 24 33.32 8.78 -67.83
C PHE A 24 33.81 9.12 -66.41
N PHE A 25 34.98 9.75 -66.26
CA PHE A 25 35.46 10.20 -64.95
C PHE A 25 34.62 11.34 -64.37
N HIS A 26 34.13 12.26 -65.22
CA HIS A 26 33.22 13.32 -64.77
C HIS A 26 31.88 12.75 -64.30
N TRP A 27 31.34 11.77 -65.03
CA TRP A 27 30.13 11.04 -64.65
C TRP A 27 30.31 10.29 -63.32
N ILE A 28 31.42 9.58 -63.11
CA ILE A 28 31.72 8.94 -61.81
C ILE A 28 31.84 9.99 -60.69
N GLY A 29 32.48 11.13 -60.95
CA GLY A 29 32.60 12.25 -60.00
C GLY A 29 31.24 12.78 -59.57
N ASP A 30 30.31 12.95 -60.51
CA ASP A 30 28.95 13.43 -60.25
C ASP A 30 28.14 12.41 -59.44
N TRP A 31 28.25 11.12 -59.74
CA TRP A 31 27.61 10.05 -58.95
C TRP A 31 28.19 9.92 -57.54
N CYS A 32 29.51 10.08 -57.38
CA CYS A 32 30.15 10.13 -56.06
C CYS A 32 29.66 11.34 -55.26
N GLY A 33 29.49 12.52 -55.90
CA GLY A 33 28.90 13.70 -55.28
C GLY A 33 27.49 13.44 -54.77
N VAL A 34 26.61 12.90 -55.62
CA VAL A 34 25.23 12.56 -55.25
C VAL A 34 25.17 11.52 -54.12
N LEU A 35 26.05 10.51 -54.13
CA LEU A 35 26.13 9.51 -53.05
C LEU A 35 26.59 10.13 -51.73
N VAL A 36 27.60 11.00 -51.75
CA VAL A 36 28.09 11.71 -50.56
C VAL A 36 27.01 12.63 -50.00
N ASP A 37 26.33 13.40 -50.85
CA ASP A 37 25.25 14.30 -50.43
C ASP A 37 24.06 13.51 -49.86
N THR A 38 23.67 12.40 -50.51
CA THR A 38 22.61 11.52 -50.01
C THR A 38 22.98 10.91 -48.66
N LEU A 39 24.22 10.43 -48.50
CA LEU A 39 24.71 9.90 -47.24
C LEU A 39 24.75 10.98 -46.15
N ALA A 40 25.19 12.19 -46.49
CA ALA A 40 25.21 13.32 -45.57
C ALA A 40 23.80 13.68 -45.09
N VAL A 41 22.80 13.67 -45.98
CA VAL A 41 21.39 13.88 -45.61
C VAL A 41 20.88 12.74 -44.71
N ILE A 42 21.19 11.48 -45.03
CA ILE A 42 20.80 10.34 -44.19
C ILE A 42 21.44 10.44 -42.80
N VAL A 43 22.73 10.78 -42.71
CA VAL A 43 23.44 10.96 -41.44
C VAL A 43 22.86 12.14 -40.67
N ALA A 44 22.58 13.28 -41.33
CA ALA A 44 21.96 14.44 -40.70
C ALA A 44 20.56 14.11 -40.17
N LEU A 45 19.75 13.38 -40.93
CA LEU A 45 18.42 12.91 -40.51
C LEU A 45 18.53 11.94 -39.32
N TYR A 46 19.49 11.01 -39.36
CA TYR A 46 19.74 10.06 -38.29
C TYR A 46 20.19 10.75 -37.00
N VAL A 47 21.14 11.69 -37.10
CA VAL A 47 21.59 12.54 -35.99
C VAL A 47 20.42 13.36 -35.45
N PHE A 48 19.60 13.97 -36.32
CA PHE A 48 18.41 14.70 -35.91
C PHE A 48 17.43 13.81 -35.13
N ILE A 49 17.11 12.62 -35.64
CA ILE A 49 16.25 11.65 -34.96
C ILE A 49 16.84 11.26 -33.61
N ILE A 50 18.14 10.98 -33.54
CA ILE A 50 18.85 10.68 -32.29
C ILE A 50 18.70 11.82 -31.29
N TYR A 51 19.00 13.05 -31.69
CA TYR A 51 18.99 14.22 -30.80
C TYR A 51 17.59 14.70 -30.42
N ALA A 52 16.59 14.43 -31.25
CA ALA A 52 15.20 14.76 -30.98
C ALA A 52 14.54 13.69 -30.08
N TYR A 53 14.63 12.41 -30.45
CA TYR A 53 13.84 11.32 -29.87
C TYR A 53 14.54 10.56 -28.75
N ILE A 54 15.86 10.33 -28.79
CA ILE A 54 16.53 9.55 -27.73
C ILE A 54 16.39 10.19 -26.35
N PRO A 55 16.48 11.52 -26.18
CA PRO A 55 16.22 12.15 -24.89
C PRO A 55 14.82 11.87 -24.32
N VAL A 56 13.87 11.45 -25.16
CA VAL A 56 12.46 11.22 -24.78
C VAL A 56 12.16 9.73 -24.61
N VAL A 57 12.65 8.90 -25.53
CA VAL A 57 12.45 7.44 -25.53
C VAL A 57 13.24 6.77 -24.40
N ARG A 58 14.46 7.24 -24.13
CA ARG A 58 15.33 6.61 -23.13
C ARG A 58 14.77 6.72 -21.70
N PRO A 59 14.27 7.88 -21.23
CA PRO A 59 13.58 7.97 -19.94
C PRO A 59 12.37 7.05 -19.81
N LEU A 60 11.50 6.97 -20.83
CA LEU A 60 10.35 6.04 -20.83
C LEU A 60 10.80 4.61 -20.60
N ARG A 61 11.80 4.17 -21.35
CA ARG A 61 12.32 2.80 -21.24
C ARG A 61 13.09 2.59 -19.94
N LYS A 62 13.71 3.61 -19.35
CA LYS A 62 14.38 3.48 -18.05
C LYS A 62 13.39 3.04 -16.97
N ILE A 63 12.19 3.61 -16.97
CA ILE A 63 11.14 3.28 -15.99
C ILE A 63 10.38 2.02 -16.41
N LEU A 64 9.91 1.94 -17.66
CA LEU A 64 8.87 0.99 -18.07
C LEU A 64 9.38 -0.22 -18.88
N ALA A 65 10.69 -0.37 -19.11
CA ALA A 65 11.20 -1.51 -19.89
C ALA A 65 10.99 -2.85 -19.19
N ARG A 66 11.08 -2.89 -17.84
CA ARG A 66 10.81 -4.09 -17.05
C ARG A 66 9.35 -4.54 -17.19
N GLN A 67 8.46 -3.59 -17.42
CA GLN A 67 7.03 -3.81 -17.65
C GLN A 67 6.71 -4.14 -19.12
N GLY A 68 7.72 -4.36 -19.96
CA GLY A 68 7.56 -4.78 -21.36
C GLY A 68 7.41 -3.65 -22.39
N LEU A 69 7.70 -2.38 -22.03
CA LEU A 69 7.60 -1.27 -22.99
C LEU A 69 8.66 -1.40 -24.10
N SER A 70 8.20 -1.71 -25.31
CA SER A 70 9.06 -1.81 -26.49
C SER A 70 9.58 -0.43 -26.96
N PHE A 71 10.72 -0.43 -27.65
CA PHE A 71 11.28 0.78 -28.26
C PHE A 71 10.31 1.42 -29.27
N ARG A 72 9.59 0.59 -30.03
CA ARG A 72 8.60 1.06 -31.01
C ARG A 72 7.47 1.82 -30.34
N GLU A 73 6.91 1.27 -29.26
CA GLU A 73 5.84 1.94 -28.52
C GLU A 73 6.33 3.24 -27.88
N ALA A 74 7.51 3.22 -27.23
CA ALA A 74 8.09 4.43 -26.65
C ALA A 74 8.33 5.54 -27.70
N SER A 75 8.75 5.18 -28.92
CA SER A 75 8.95 6.12 -30.03
C SER A 75 7.62 6.73 -30.52
N LEU A 76 6.56 5.93 -30.59
CA LEU A 76 5.23 6.41 -30.98
C LEU A 76 4.64 7.38 -29.94
N ILE A 77 4.89 7.13 -28.65
CA ILE A 77 4.53 8.07 -27.58
C ILE A 77 5.35 9.36 -27.68
N ALA A 78 6.67 9.26 -27.84
CA ALA A 78 7.54 10.42 -28.00
C ALA A 78 7.09 11.31 -29.17
N TRP A 79 6.73 10.72 -30.31
CA TRP A 79 6.16 11.43 -31.44
C TRP A 79 4.86 12.15 -31.08
N LYS A 80 3.98 11.50 -30.32
CA LYS A 80 2.68 12.07 -29.94
C LYS A 80 2.81 13.23 -28.95
N CYS A 81 3.81 13.19 -28.08
CA CYS A 81 4.10 14.22 -27.11
C CYS A 81 4.89 15.41 -27.68
N ARG A 82 5.31 15.39 -28.95
CA ARG A 82 6.23 16.38 -29.54
C ARG A 82 5.84 17.86 -29.33
N SER A 83 4.55 18.17 -29.28
CA SER A 83 4.06 19.55 -29.16
C SER A 83 4.29 20.15 -27.77
N ASN A 84 4.26 19.34 -26.71
CA ASN A 84 4.68 19.72 -25.37
C ASN A 84 5.30 18.48 -24.74
N THR A 85 6.57 18.24 -25.10
CA THR A 85 7.26 17.00 -24.76
C THR A 85 7.40 16.84 -23.25
N SER A 86 7.60 17.93 -22.52
CA SER A 86 7.73 17.91 -21.06
C SER A 86 6.45 17.41 -20.39
N LEU A 87 5.35 18.14 -20.58
CA LEU A 87 4.10 17.89 -19.87
C LEU A 87 3.45 16.56 -20.29
N TYR A 88 3.34 16.32 -21.59
CA TYR A 88 2.59 15.17 -22.09
C TYR A 88 3.31 13.85 -21.86
N MET A 89 4.65 13.87 -21.77
CA MET A 89 5.41 12.70 -21.35
C MET A 89 5.21 12.39 -19.88
N ARG A 90 5.15 13.41 -19.02
CA ARG A 90 4.81 13.22 -17.60
C ARG A 90 3.42 12.59 -17.47
N PHE A 91 2.41 13.14 -18.14
CA PHE A 91 1.07 12.53 -18.15
C PHE A 91 1.06 11.08 -18.64
N TYR A 92 1.84 10.75 -19.66
CA TYR A 92 1.92 9.36 -20.13
C TYR A 92 2.59 8.45 -19.10
N LEU A 93 3.72 8.86 -18.53
CA LEU A 93 4.42 8.10 -17.49
C LEU A 93 3.54 7.89 -16.26
N GLU A 94 2.93 8.96 -15.74
CA GLU A 94 2.06 8.92 -14.57
C GLU A 94 0.84 8.04 -14.84
N MET A 95 0.20 8.17 -16.01
CA MET A 95 -0.90 7.30 -16.39
C MET A 95 -0.46 5.84 -16.54
N ALA A 96 0.74 5.58 -17.08
CA ALA A 96 1.27 4.23 -17.20
C ALA A 96 1.52 3.62 -15.83
N ILE A 97 2.15 4.36 -14.91
CA ILE A 97 2.42 3.93 -13.53
C ILE A 97 1.11 3.69 -12.80
N ILE A 98 0.16 4.63 -12.82
CA ILE A 98 -1.16 4.47 -12.18
C ILE A 98 -1.91 3.26 -12.75
N GLN A 99 -1.86 3.04 -14.07
CA GLN A 99 -2.63 1.96 -14.68
C GLN A 99 -1.97 0.58 -14.54
N ASN A 100 -0.65 0.51 -14.45
CA ASN A 100 0.14 -0.71 -14.37
C ASN A 100 0.40 -1.08 -12.90
N ARG A 101 0.05 -2.29 -12.47
CA ARG A 101 0.29 -2.81 -11.10
C ARG A 101 1.79 -3.11 -10.81
N GLY A 102 2.70 -2.56 -11.61
CA GLY A 102 4.11 -2.92 -11.67
C GLY A 102 4.42 -4.21 -12.44
N GLU A 103 3.41 -4.84 -13.04
CA GLU A 103 3.51 -6.08 -13.79
C GLU A 103 3.95 -5.88 -15.26
N ALA A 104 4.49 -6.94 -15.85
CA ALA A 104 4.81 -6.97 -17.27
C ALA A 104 3.53 -7.01 -18.13
N TRP A 105 3.41 -6.07 -19.07
CA TRP A 105 2.28 -5.96 -19.97
C TRP A 105 2.57 -6.54 -21.34
N ALA A 106 1.55 -7.14 -21.95
CA ALA A 106 1.62 -7.55 -23.33
C ALA A 106 1.63 -6.33 -24.27
N SER A 107 2.08 -6.54 -25.50
CA SER A 107 2.09 -5.48 -26.51
C SER A 107 0.69 -4.93 -26.84
N SER A 108 -0.38 -5.72 -26.62
CA SER A 108 -1.78 -5.27 -26.73
C SER A 108 -2.13 -4.23 -25.67
N ASP A 109 -1.67 -4.40 -24.44
CA ASP A 109 -2.03 -3.54 -23.31
C ASP A 109 -1.37 -2.18 -23.45
N TRP A 110 -0.11 -2.15 -23.89
CA TRP A 110 0.58 -0.90 -24.25
C TRP A 110 -0.14 -0.14 -25.37
N LYS A 111 -0.65 -0.84 -26.38
CA LYS A 111 -1.46 -0.20 -27.45
C LYS A 111 -2.77 0.35 -26.90
N ASN A 112 -3.42 -0.35 -25.97
CA ASN A 112 -4.65 0.09 -25.32
C ASN A 112 -4.40 1.31 -24.43
N LEU A 113 -3.33 1.29 -23.62
CA LEU A 113 -2.90 2.45 -22.82
C LEU A 113 -2.65 3.66 -23.71
N ARG A 114 -1.90 3.49 -24.83
CA ARG A 114 -1.66 4.58 -25.78
C ARG A 114 -2.96 5.16 -26.35
N LYS A 115 -3.93 4.32 -26.71
CA LYS A 115 -5.25 4.77 -27.19
C LYS A 115 -5.98 5.57 -26.10
N ALA A 116 -6.00 5.06 -24.86
CA ALA A 116 -6.62 5.73 -23.73
C ALA A 116 -5.96 7.08 -23.41
N PHE A 117 -4.62 7.11 -23.37
CA PHE A 117 -3.82 8.33 -23.25
C PHE A 117 -4.17 9.34 -24.33
N SER A 118 -4.28 8.90 -25.59
CA SER A 118 -4.62 9.77 -26.72
C SER A 118 -5.99 10.43 -26.55
N LYS A 119 -6.98 9.67 -26.07
CA LYS A 119 -8.33 10.18 -25.81
C LYS A 119 -8.32 11.21 -24.67
N LYS A 120 -7.65 10.90 -23.56
CA LYS A 120 -7.52 11.80 -22.41
C LYS A 120 -6.75 13.08 -22.77
N LEU A 121 -5.65 12.96 -23.50
CA LEU A 121 -4.84 14.09 -23.95
C LEU A 121 -5.62 15.02 -24.89
N ARG A 122 -6.46 14.47 -25.77
CA ARG A 122 -7.34 15.28 -26.62
C ARG A 122 -8.34 16.07 -25.78
N LYS A 123 -9.02 15.42 -24.82
CA LYS A 123 -9.95 16.09 -23.90
C LYS A 123 -9.25 17.18 -23.08
N TYR A 124 -8.05 16.91 -22.57
CA TYR A 124 -7.24 17.90 -21.86
C TYR A 124 -6.98 19.14 -22.73
N ARG A 125 -6.53 18.96 -23.98
CA ARG A 125 -6.28 20.06 -24.92
C ARG A 125 -7.53 20.84 -25.28
N GLU A 126 -8.66 20.15 -25.44
CA GLU A 126 -9.95 20.80 -25.69
C GLU A 126 -10.34 21.71 -24.52
N LEU A 127 -10.20 21.24 -23.27
CA LEU A 127 -10.47 22.04 -22.07
C LEU A 127 -9.49 23.22 -21.92
N GLU A 128 -8.20 22.97 -22.16
CA GLU A 128 -7.14 23.98 -22.12
C GLU A 128 -7.40 25.08 -23.16
N SER A 129 -7.82 24.71 -24.38
CA SER A 129 -8.18 25.67 -25.43
C SER A 129 -9.43 26.49 -25.12
N GLN A 130 -10.29 26.01 -24.23
CA GLN A 130 -11.48 26.73 -23.75
C GLN A 130 -11.18 27.66 -22.57
N GLY A 131 -9.92 27.76 -22.12
CA GLY A 131 -9.53 28.53 -20.94
C GLY A 131 -10.13 28.01 -19.64
N LYS A 132 -10.54 26.73 -19.61
CA LYS A 132 -11.00 26.05 -18.39
C LYS A 132 -9.80 25.43 -17.70
N ASP A 133 -9.86 25.29 -16.37
CA ASP A 133 -8.90 24.51 -15.61
C ASP A 133 -8.92 23.06 -16.10
N ALA A 134 -7.96 22.74 -16.95
CA ALA A 134 -7.84 21.46 -17.60
C ALA A 134 -7.03 20.52 -16.70
N GLU A 135 -7.68 19.49 -16.18
CA GLU A 135 -7.01 18.46 -15.37
C GLU A 135 -6.81 17.19 -16.18
N PHE A 136 -5.60 16.64 -16.11
CA PHE A 136 -5.33 15.30 -16.64
C PHE A 136 -5.69 14.26 -15.57
N LEU A 137 -6.98 13.89 -15.53
CA LEU A 137 -7.52 12.95 -14.56
C LEU A 137 -7.22 11.49 -14.92
N VAL A 138 -6.72 10.71 -13.96
CA VAL A 138 -6.57 9.26 -14.05
C VAL A 138 -7.36 8.63 -12.90
N SER A 139 -8.36 7.81 -13.22
CA SER A 139 -9.26 7.24 -12.21
C SER A 139 -8.94 5.78 -11.93
N LYS A 140 -9.13 5.37 -10.67
CA LYS A 140 -9.11 4.00 -10.16
C LYS A 140 -10.32 3.75 -9.28
N ASP A 141 -10.78 2.51 -9.25
CA ASP A 141 -11.97 2.12 -8.50
C ASP A 141 -11.69 1.86 -7.01
N ASN A 142 -10.43 1.55 -6.66
CA ASN A 142 -9.95 1.36 -5.28
C ASN A 142 -8.43 1.66 -5.18
N CYS A 143 -7.90 1.63 -3.96
CA CYS A 143 -6.48 1.88 -3.68
C CYS A 143 -5.57 0.63 -3.73
N SER A 144 -6.10 -0.58 -3.86
CA SER A 144 -5.30 -1.82 -3.78
C SER A 144 -4.10 -1.82 -4.74
N HIS A 145 -4.31 -1.39 -5.98
CA HIS A 145 -3.27 -1.41 -7.01
C HIS A 145 -2.11 -0.46 -6.71
N ILE A 146 -2.41 0.67 -6.09
CA ILE A 146 -1.42 1.71 -5.82
C ILE A 146 -0.66 1.44 -4.51
N LEU A 147 -1.14 0.51 -3.68
CA LEU A 147 -0.45 0.10 -2.46
C LEU A 147 0.62 -0.97 -2.68
N SER A 148 0.68 -1.59 -3.86
CA SER A 148 1.65 -2.66 -4.16
C SER A 148 3.11 -2.19 -4.16
N GLU A 149 4.03 -3.04 -3.72
CA GLU A 149 5.48 -2.76 -3.72
C GLU A 149 6.02 -2.45 -5.13
N ASN A 150 5.57 -3.18 -6.15
CA ASN A 150 5.99 -2.90 -7.53
C ASN A 150 5.52 -1.51 -8.01
N PHE A 151 4.36 -1.03 -7.54
CA PHE A 151 3.90 0.32 -7.82
C PHE A 151 4.76 1.37 -7.11
N LYS A 152 5.09 1.15 -5.83
CA LYS A 152 5.97 2.01 -5.03
C LYS A 152 7.34 2.18 -5.70
N ASP A 153 7.92 1.08 -6.21
CA ASP A 153 9.17 1.08 -6.96
C ASP A 153 9.10 1.93 -8.24
N LEU A 154 7.98 1.86 -8.97
CA LEU A 154 7.75 2.66 -10.17
C LEU A 154 7.62 4.15 -9.86
N VAL A 155 6.91 4.50 -8.78
CA VAL A 155 6.78 5.89 -8.30
C VAL A 155 8.14 6.45 -7.90
N LYS A 156 8.96 5.67 -7.20
CA LYS A 156 10.34 6.04 -6.87
C LYS A 156 11.18 6.25 -8.13
N ALA A 157 11.16 5.29 -9.06
CA ALA A 157 11.89 5.39 -10.32
C ALA A 157 11.46 6.61 -11.14
N TYR A 158 10.19 7.02 -11.03
CA TYR A 158 9.70 8.27 -11.58
C TYR A 158 10.35 9.48 -10.89
N PHE A 159 10.28 9.61 -9.56
CA PHE A 159 10.87 10.76 -8.87
C PHE A 159 12.39 10.84 -9.07
N ASP A 160 13.09 9.70 -8.97
CA ASP A 160 14.53 9.58 -9.23
C ASP A 160 14.91 9.95 -10.68
N LEU A 161 13.99 9.76 -11.65
CA LEU A 161 14.21 10.19 -13.04
C LEU A 161 14.23 11.72 -13.15
N PHE A 162 13.47 12.44 -12.33
CA PHE A 162 13.40 13.90 -12.41
C PHE A 162 14.29 14.62 -11.38
N ASP A 163 14.88 13.88 -10.44
CA ASP A 163 15.85 14.41 -9.48
C ASP A 163 17.20 14.74 -10.16
N PRO A 164 17.61 16.03 -10.21
CA PRO A 164 18.88 16.42 -10.81
C PRO A 164 20.12 15.91 -10.04
N ASP A 165 19.98 15.65 -8.74
CA ASP A 165 21.10 15.29 -7.86
C ASP A 165 21.37 13.79 -7.77
N SER A 166 20.47 12.97 -8.33
CA SER A 166 20.63 11.52 -8.36
C SER A 166 21.96 11.13 -9.03
N ALA A 167 22.70 10.22 -8.39
CA ALA A 167 24.06 9.85 -8.80
C ALA A 167 24.14 9.27 -10.23
N GLU A 168 23.07 8.62 -10.69
CA GLU A 168 22.95 8.15 -12.08
C GLU A 168 22.74 9.28 -13.08
N ASN A 169 21.98 10.31 -12.71
CA ASN A 169 21.56 11.38 -13.62
C ASN A 169 22.72 12.35 -13.95
N ARG A 170 23.66 12.54 -13.02
CA ARG A 170 24.86 13.37 -13.22
C ARG A 170 25.75 12.92 -14.39
N LYS A 171 25.76 11.62 -14.72
CA LYS A 171 26.66 11.04 -15.74
C LYS A 171 26.07 11.04 -17.15
N SER A 172 24.75 11.05 -17.31
CA SER A 172 24.11 10.86 -18.63
C SER A 172 23.85 12.18 -19.37
N PHE A 173 24.52 12.38 -20.52
CA PHE A 173 24.32 13.55 -21.40
C PHE A 173 22.88 13.69 -21.89
N PHE A 174 22.28 12.60 -22.38
CA PHE A 174 20.90 12.60 -22.89
C PHE A 174 19.89 12.91 -21.79
N HIS A 175 20.17 12.48 -20.56
CA HIS A 175 19.31 12.72 -19.41
C HIS A 175 19.36 14.19 -18.97
N ARG A 176 20.54 14.79 -18.89
CA ARG A 176 20.67 16.25 -18.65
C ARG A 176 19.93 17.08 -19.71
N ARG A 177 19.97 16.65 -20.97
CA ARG A 177 19.22 17.29 -22.06
C ARG A 177 17.70 17.12 -21.91
N PHE A 178 17.26 15.96 -21.41
CA PHE A 178 15.86 15.72 -21.06
C PHE A 178 15.41 16.65 -19.93
N LEU A 179 16.14 16.70 -18.81
CA LEU A 179 15.82 17.59 -17.68
C LEU A 179 15.80 19.07 -18.10
N ARG A 180 16.76 19.53 -18.91
CA ARG A 180 16.75 20.91 -19.45
C ARG A 180 15.52 21.25 -20.30
N ARG A 181 14.87 20.27 -20.91
CA ARG A 181 13.65 20.47 -21.71
C ARG A 181 12.39 20.53 -20.84
N ILE A 182 12.50 20.25 -19.55
CA ILE A 182 11.41 20.24 -18.59
C ILE A 182 11.67 21.43 -17.65
N SER A 183 11.19 22.62 -18.04
CA SER A 183 11.44 23.86 -17.29
C SER A 183 10.80 23.89 -15.90
N ASP A 184 9.74 23.11 -15.69
CA ASP A 184 8.94 23.12 -14.45
C ASP A 184 9.27 21.91 -13.54
N ALA A 185 10.54 21.51 -13.54
CA ALA A 185 11.07 20.30 -12.94
C ALA A 185 11.32 20.42 -11.44
N THR A 186 10.32 20.79 -10.65
CA THR A 186 10.23 20.19 -9.32
C THR A 186 9.39 18.92 -9.48
N PRO A 187 9.98 17.74 -9.25
CA PRO A 187 9.22 16.50 -9.16
C PRO A 187 8.75 16.31 -7.72
N ASP A 188 8.27 17.38 -7.09
CA ASP A 188 7.63 17.32 -5.78
C ASP A 188 6.36 16.47 -5.86
N ARG A 189 5.71 16.44 -7.03
CA ARG A 189 4.47 15.68 -7.27
C ARG A 189 4.20 15.37 -8.72
N PHE A 190 3.29 14.43 -8.95
CA PHE A 190 2.70 14.11 -10.24
C PHE A 190 1.92 15.30 -10.79
N ARG A 191 1.88 15.46 -12.12
CA ARG A 191 1.06 16.48 -12.78
C ARG A 191 -0.37 16.01 -13.00
N SER A 192 -0.57 14.72 -13.25
CA SER A 192 -1.89 14.10 -13.35
C SER A 192 -2.59 14.08 -12.00
N VAL A 193 -3.89 14.33 -12.00
CA VAL A 193 -4.74 14.13 -10.82
C VAL A 193 -5.16 12.67 -10.79
N LEU A 194 -4.89 12.00 -9.67
CA LEU A 194 -5.39 10.67 -9.38
C LEU A 194 -6.75 10.79 -8.69
N GLU A 195 -7.76 10.15 -9.26
CA GLU A 195 -9.05 9.94 -8.61
C GLU A 195 -9.12 8.49 -8.13
N VAL A 196 -9.33 8.30 -6.85
CA VAL A 196 -9.60 6.97 -6.28
C VAL A 196 -11.03 6.98 -5.75
N LYS A 197 -11.85 6.10 -6.30
CA LYS A 197 -13.25 5.93 -5.91
C LYS A 197 -13.36 4.93 -4.77
N ASN A 198 -14.56 4.84 -4.21
CA ASN A 198 -14.99 3.86 -3.23
C ASN A 198 -13.90 3.67 -2.18
N GLY A 199 -13.68 4.57 -1.24
CA GLY A 199 -12.68 4.32 -0.21
C GLY A 199 -13.02 5.01 1.09
N TYR A 200 -12.29 4.66 2.13
CA TYR A 200 -12.56 5.17 3.47
C TYR A 200 -11.42 6.07 3.91
N MET A 201 -11.75 7.31 4.22
CA MET A 201 -10.82 8.33 4.69
C MET A 201 -10.88 8.42 6.20
N ALA A 202 -9.73 8.39 6.86
CA ALA A 202 -9.66 8.62 8.29
C ALA A 202 -8.43 9.48 8.66
N PRO A 203 -8.57 10.53 9.50
CA PRO A 203 -7.44 11.29 10.01
C PRO A 203 -6.46 10.41 10.79
N ILE A 204 -5.15 10.62 10.63
CA ILE A 204 -4.13 9.76 11.27
C ILE A 204 -4.23 9.87 12.80
N SER A 205 -4.62 11.05 13.29
CA SER A 205 -4.85 11.32 14.70
C SER A 205 -5.96 10.47 15.33
N ARG A 206 -6.79 9.81 14.54
CA ARG A 206 -7.81 8.87 15.04
C ARG A 206 -7.38 7.41 15.00
N ILE A 207 -6.30 7.11 14.28
CA ILE A 207 -5.92 5.73 13.92
C ILE A 207 -4.65 5.28 14.65
N VAL A 208 -3.89 6.22 15.25
CA VAL A 208 -2.60 5.96 15.91
C VAL A 208 -2.62 4.64 16.69
N GLY A 209 -2.08 3.61 16.06
CA GLY A 209 -2.00 2.30 16.66
C GLY A 209 -0.91 2.26 17.70
N LEU A 210 -1.03 1.31 18.63
CA LEU A 210 0.06 1.00 19.54
C LEU A 210 1.33 0.55 18.76
N ASN A 211 1.21 0.11 17.50
CA ASN A 211 2.31 -0.36 16.64
C ASN A 211 3.56 0.54 16.63
N ASP A 212 3.41 1.86 16.60
CA ASP A 212 4.54 2.81 16.60
C ASP A 212 5.47 2.69 17.82
N ARG A 213 4.91 2.30 18.98
CA ARG A 213 5.71 2.06 20.20
C ARG A 213 6.17 0.61 20.32
N TYR A 214 5.51 -0.31 19.62
CA TYR A 214 5.79 -1.73 19.69
C TYR A 214 6.90 -2.14 18.73
N GLU A 215 7.04 -1.58 17.52
CA GLU A 215 8.18 -1.88 16.63
C GLU A 215 9.54 -1.70 17.35
N GLN A 216 9.64 -0.70 18.22
CA GLN A 216 10.84 -0.39 19.00
C GLN A 216 11.00 -1.26 20.26
N ASN A 217 9.91 -1.82 20.80
CA ASN A 217 9.90 -2.54 22.09
C ASN A 217 9.45 -4.00 21.95
N TRP A 218 9.22 -4.49 20.74
CA TRP A 218 8.58 -5.78 20.46
C TRP A 218 9.31 -6.91 21.17
N GLN A 219 10.63 -6.92 21.03
CA GLN A 219 11.48 -7.93 21.63
C GLN A 219 11.43 -7.90 23.16
N ALA A 220 11.36 -6.72 23.78
CA ALA A 220 11.24 -6.59 25.23
C ALA A 220 9.86 -7.03 25.75
N ILE A 221 8.79 -6.72 25.01
CA ILE A 221 7.43 -7.13 25.33
C ILE A 221 7.30 -8.66 25.22
N MET A 222 7.76 -9.23 24.10
CA MET A 222 7.83 -10.68 23.89
C MET A 222 8.68 -11.38 24.95
N GLU A 223 9.79 -10.78 25.38
CA GLU A 223 10.68 -11.36 26.39
C GLU A 223 10.08 -11.30 27.80
N ASN A 224 9.44 -10.18 28.17
CA ASN A 224 8.75 -10.06 29.46
C ASN A 224 7.53 -11.00 29.53
N TYR A 225 6.90 -11.23 28.38
CA TYR A 225 5.82 -12.18 28.23
C TYR A 225 6.30 -13.64 28.28
N ARG A 226 7.38 -14.01 27.58
CA ARG A 226 8.06 -15.31 27.71
C ARG A 226 8.37 -15.62 29.18
N ARG A 227 8.88 -14.63 29.92
CA ARG A 227 9.12 -14.75 31.38
C ARG A 227 7.86 -14.91 32.22
N THR A 228 6.71 -14.44 31.73
CA THR A 228 5.42 -14.57 32.43
C THR A 228 4.80 -15.93 32.15
N LEU A 229 4.88 -16.40 30.91
CA LEU A 229 4.48 -17.76 30.53
C LEU A 229 5.38 -18.85 31.11
N SER A 230 6.69 -18.60 31.21
CA SER A 230 7.62 -19.56 31.83
C SER A 230 7.40 -19.73 33.33
N LYS A 231 6.53 -18.91 33.95
CA LYS A 231 6.07 -19.08 35.33
C LYS A 231 4.79 -19.90 35.43
N LEU A 232 4.14 -20.21 34.31
CA LEU A 232 3.06 -21.18 34.27
C LEU A 232 3.66 -22.59 34.38
N PRO A 233 3.03 -23.52 35.12
CA PRO A 233 3.58 -24.86 35.31
C PRO A 233 3.76 -25.58 33.97
N GLU A 234 4.93 -26.21 33.78
CA GLU A 234 5.38 -26.87 32.53
C GLU A 234 4.49 -28.02 32.06
N ARG A 235 3.58 -28.50 32.92
CA ARG A 235 2.52 -29.44 32.54
C ARG A 235 1.20 -28.97 33.13
N PRO A 236 0.13 -28.90 32.34
CA PRO A 236 -1.18 -29.03 32.93
C PRO A 236 -1.21 -30.45 33.53
N GLU A 237 -1.23 -30.55 34.85
CA GLU A 237 -1.87 -31.71 35.48
C GLU A 237 -3.23 -31.89 34.78
N ARG A 238 -3.70 -33.14 34.59
CA ARG A 238 -4.95 -33.54 33.90
C ARG A 238 -6.21 -32.98 34.58
N ASP A 239 -6.24 -31.68 34.77
CA ASP A 239 -7.27 -30.87 35.33
C ASP A 239 -7.78 -30.04 34.15
N PRO A 240 -8.95 -30.36 33.60
CA PRO A 240 -9.51 -29.73 32.41
C PRO A 240 -9.54 -28.19 32.51
N GLY A 241 -9.65 -27.64 33.72
CA GLY A 241 -9.64 -26.19 33.95
C GLY A 241 -8.27 -25.52 33.79
N LYS A 242 -7.15 -26.25 33.98
CA LYS A 242 -5.79 -25.73 33.78
C LYS A 242 -5.35 -25.79 32.32
N GLU A 243 -5.76 -26.83 31.58
CA GLU A 243 -5.61 -26.89 30.10
C GLU A 243 -6.36 -25.73 29.44
N TYR A 244 -7.56 -25.42 29.91
CA TYR A 244 -8.40 -24.35 29.37
C TYR A 244 -7.79 -22.95 29.60
N ARG A 245 -7.22 -22.69 30.79
CA ARG A 245 -6.50 -21.43 31.08
C ARG A 245 -5.23 -21.25 30.24
N TRP A 246 -4.54 -22.34 29.90
CA TRP A 246 -3.35 -22.30 29.06
C TRP A 246 -3.73 -22.03 27.59
N ALA A 247 -4.75 -22.72 27.07
CA ALA A 247 -5.29 -22.49 25.73
C ALA A 247 -5.91 -21.08 25.58
N GLN A 248 -6.60 -20.58 26.61
CA GLN A 248 -7.13 -19.21 26.65
C GLN A 248 -6.02 -18.16 26.73
N ALA A 249 -5.00 -18.35 27.56
CA ALA A 249 -3.86 -17.43 27.63
C ALA A 249 -3.07 -17.42 26.31
N LEU A 250 -2.93 -18.58 25.65
CA LEU A 250 -2.37 -18.66 24.30
C LEU A 250 -3.25 -17.95 23.27
N GLY A 251 -4.54 -18.28 23.19
CA GLY A 251 -5.45 -17.70 22.20
C GLY A 251 -5.63 -16.20 22.37
N PHE A 252 -5.81 -15.74 23.60
CA PHE A 252 -5.92 -14.32 23.90
C PHE A 252 -4.62 -13.59 23.57
N THR A 253 -3.46 -14.18 23.87
CA THR A 253 -2.19 -13.46 23.70
C THR A 253 -1.63 -13.55 22.28
N TYR A 254 -1.74 -14.69 21.59
CA TYR A 254 -1.33 -14.80 20.20
C TYR A 254 -2.20 -13.91 19.30
N THR A 255 -3.51 -13.93 19.54
CA THR A 255 -4.42 -13.15 18.72
C THR A 255 -4.34 -11.66 19.06
N TRP A 256 -4.23 -11.26 20.34
CA TRP A 256 -4.09 -9.85 20.73
C TRP A 256 -2.71 -9.25 20.40
N LEU A 257 -1.62 -10.01 20.52
CA LEU A 257 -0.27 -9.54 20.13
C LEU A 257 -0.12 -9.40 18.62
N MET A 258 -0.76 -10.24 17.81
CA MET A 258 -0.72 -10.11 16.35
C MET A 258 -1.66 -9.05 15.79
N TRP A 259 -2.60 -8.55 16.60
CA TRP A 259 -3.58 -7.55 16.20
C TRP A 259 -3.12 -6.11 16.37
N GLY A 260 -2.04 -5.83 17.13
CA GLY A 260 -1.50 -4.50 17.39
C GLY A 260 -2.60 -3.43 17.47
N PRO A 261 -3.31 -3.26 18.59
CA PRO A 261 -4.55 -2.51 18.59
C PRO A 261 -4.33 -1.13 17.98
N SER A 262 -5.05 -0.85 16.88
CA SER A 262 -5.31 0.50 16.40
C SER A 262 -6.16 1.20 17.46
N LEU A 263 -5.56 1.56 18.60
CA LEU A 263 -6.29 2.24 19.67
C LEU A 263 -6.70 3.62 19.16
N GLN A 264 -8.01 3.83 19.10
CA GLN A 264 -8.60 5.10 18.78
C GLN A 264 -8.27 6.13 19.86
N THR A 265 -7.17 6.86 19.69
CA THR A 265 -6.86 7.99 20.54
C THR A 265 -7.54 9.23 19.97
N TRP A 266 -8.83 9.41 20.26
CA TRP A 266 -9.46 10.72 20.05
C TRP A 266 -8.80 11.72 21.01
N ILE A 267 -7.78 12.42 20.55
CA ILE A 267 -7.19 13.54 21.29
C ILE A 267 -7.80 14.81 20.70
N PRO A 268 -8.88 15.37 21.28
CA PRO A 268 -9.27 16.71 20.94
C PRO A 268 -8.13 17.62 21.39
N SER A 269 -7.52 18.37 20.47
CA SER A 269 -7.05 19.66 20.92
C SER A 269 -7.34 20.71 19.89
N GLU A 270 -8.06 21.71 20.35
CA GLU A 270 -8.17 23.05 19.77
C GLU A 270 -6.79 23.73 19.63
N LYS A 271 -5.70 23.08 20.07
CA LYS A 271 -4.32 23.59 20.06
C LYS A 271 -3.41 22.93 19.00
N SER A 272 -3.83 21.87 18.30
CA SER A 272 -3.02 21.27 17.21
C SER A 272 -3.19 22.00 15.86
N GLU A 273 -3.94 23.10 15.86
CA GLU A 273 -4.46 23.78 14.66
C GLU A 273 -3.46 24.70 13.93
N ALA A 274 -2.19 24.73 14.34
CA ALA A 274 -1.20 25.63 13.74
C ALA A 274 -0.66 25.17 12.37
N GLY A 275 -0.92 23.91 11.96
CA GLY A 275 -0.40 23.35 10.71
C GLY A 275 -1.34 23.51 9.51
N THR A 276 -0.80 23.99 8.38
CA THR A 276 -1.47 24.02 7.05
C THR A 276 -1.82 22.62 6.55
N TYR A 277 -1.01 21.61 6.91
CA TYR A 277 -1.16 20.23 6.46
C TYR A 277 -1.50 19.29 7.61
N SER A 278 -2.53 18.48 7.40
CA SER A 278 -2.83 17.28 8.20
C SER A 278 -2.50 16.02 7.42
N LEU A 279 -2.30 14.94 8.17
CA LEU A 279 -2.15 13.60 7.63
C LEU A 279 -3.36 12.73 7.98
N GLY A 280 -3.62 11.79 7.09
CA GLY A 280 -4.60 10.73 7.27
C GLY A 280 -4.23 9.52 6.45
N ILE A 281 -5.13 8.56 6.47
CA ILE A 281 -5.03 7.38 5.64
C ILE A 281 -6.30 7.23 4.81
N TYR A 282 -6.15 6.69 3.61
CA TYR A 282 -7.25 6.41 2.69
C TYR A 282 -7.21 4.94 2.25
N GLY A 283 -8.39 4.30 2.21
CA GLY A 283 -8.55 2.86 1.96
C GLY A 283 -8.70 2.00 3.23
N CYS A 284 -8.98 2.66 4.35
CA CYS A 284 -9.01 2.21 5.75
C CYS A 284 -8.80 0.71 6.06
N GLY A 285 -7.62 0.42 6.63
CA GLY A 285 -7.25 -0.73 7.48
C GLY A 285 -6.11 -0.31 8.40
N ASP A 286 -5.17 -1.21 8.74
CA ASP A 286 -3.95 -0.83 9.47
C ASP A 286 -3.09 0.16 8.66
N GLU A 287 -2.21 0.87 9.36
CA GLU A 287 -1.30 1.89 8.83
C GLU A 287 -0.45 1.32 7.68
N ALA A 288 -0.05 0.05 7.76
CA ALA A 288 0.78 -0.62 6.75
C ALA A 288 0.08 -0.86 5.38
N ASN A 289 -1.26 -0.86 5.36
CA ASN A 289 -2.06 -1.22 4.17
C ASN A 289 -2.98 -0.09 3.71
N SER A 290 -2.60 1.15 4.03
CA SER A 290 -3.40 2.32 3.71
C SER A 290 -2.57 3.36 2.98
N LEU A 291 -3.22 4.15 2.13
CA LEU A 291 -2.54 5.22 1.42
C LEU A 291 -2.40 6.41 2.36
N TYR A 292 -1.17 6.87 2.58
CA TYR A 292 -0.94 8.10 3.31
C TYR A 292 -1.39 9.30 2.50
N VAL A 293 -2.32 10.05 3.08
CA VAL A 293 -2.91 11.21 2.44
C VAL A 293 -2.59 12.46 3.24
N LEU A 294 -2.26 13.51 2.52
CA LEU A 294 -1.99 14.83 3.04
C LEU A 294 -3.15 15.75 2.63
N PHE A 295 -3.75 16.44 3.58
CA PHE A 295 -4.92 17.27 3.29
C PHE A 295 -4.91 18.58 4.08
N LYS A 296 -5.60 19.58 3.51
CA LYS A 296 -5.67 20.95 4.04
C LYS A 296 -6.98 21.16 4.81
N GLU A 297 -7.08 22.35 5.40
CA GLU A 297 -8.21 22.77 6.22
C GLU A 297 -9.60 22.50 5.62
N PRO A 298 -9.89 22.74 4.31
CA PRO A 298 -11.22 22.47 3.77
C PRO A 298 -11.66 21.01 3.91
N ILE A 299 -10.75 20.07 3.63
CA ILE A 299 -11.02 18.62 3.77
C ILE A 299 -11.07 18.24 5.25
N ARG A 300 -10.21 18.82 6.09
CA ARG A 300 -10.23 18.64 7.55
C ARG A 300 -11.60 18.99 8.12
N GLN A 301 -12.22 20.08 7.67
CA GLN A 301 -13.56 20.49 8.10
C GLN A 301 -14.65 19.51 7.66
N VAL A 302 -14.55 18.95 6.45
CA VAL A 302 -15.49 17.91 5.98
C VAL A 302 -15.42 16.68 6.89
N LEU A 303 -14.20 16.21 7.20
CA LEU A 303 -13.98 15.06 8.09
C LEU A 303 -14.45 15.35 9.54
N ARG A 304 -14.28 16.57 10.03
CA ARG A 304 -14.79 16.99 11.35
C ARG A 304 -16.32 16.96 11.41
N LYS A 305 -17.01 17.46 10.38
CA LYS A 305 -18.47 17.58 10.35
C LYS A 305 -19.20 16.23 10.32
N GLN A 306 -18.60 15.22 9.70
CA GLN A 306 -19.19 13.89 9.59
C GLN A 306 -19.27 13.17 10.94
N GLY A 307 -18.39 13.47 11.90
CA GLY A 307 -18.40 12.85 13.23
C GLY A 307 -17.93 11.39 13.25
N ASP A 308 -18.19 10.64 12.17
CA ASP A 308 -17.82 9.23 11.98
C ASP A 308 -16.32 9.01 12.00
N PHE A 309 -15.88 7.84 12.49
CA PHE A 309 -14.48 7.43 12.60
C PHE A 309 -13.76 7.52 11.25
N CYS A 310 -14.37 6.90 10.24
CA CYS A 310 -13.94 6.90 8.85
C CYS A 310 -15.08 7.40 7.96
N LEU A 311 -14.71 8.05 6.86
CA LEU A 311 -15.65 8.64 5.92
C LEU A 311 -15.57 7.88 4.59
N PRO A 312 -16.62 7.15 4.18
CA PRO A 312 -16.70 6.65 2.82
C PRO A 312 -16.73 7.83 1.84
N CYS A 313 -15.79 7.87 0.92
CA CYS A 313 -15.63 8.97 -0.01
C CYS A 313 -14.85 8.56 -1.27
N THR A 314 -15.03 9.36 -2.30
CA THR A 314 -14.10 9.44 -3.43
C THR A 314 -13.11 10.57 -3.18
N VAL A 315 -11.83 10.34 -3.42
CA VAL A 315 -10.78 11.35 -3.27
C VAL A 315 -10.12 11.66 -4.60
N LYS A 316 -9.71 12.92 -4.76
CA LYS A 316 -8.82 13.35 -5.84
C LYS A 316 -7.58 14.01 -5.25
N GLY A 317 -6.43 13.65 -5.79
CA GLY A 317 -5.17 14.20 -5.33
C GLY A 317 -4.01 13.93 -6.27
N ARG A 318 -2.82 14.37 -5.88
CA ARG A 318 -1.57 14.15 -6.62
C ARG A 318 -0.59 13.34 -5.77
N ILE A 319 0.03 12.36 -6.40
CA ILE A 319 1.10 11.57 -5.77
C ILE A 319 2.31 12.48 -5.60
N CYS A 320 2.86 12.50 -4.41
CA CYS A 320 3.88 13.42 -3.94
C CYS A 320 5.11 12.68 -3.41
N ASN A 321 6.27 13.31 -3.59
CA ASN A 321 7.52 12.87 -2.99
C ASN A 321 7.53 13.29 -1.50
N PRO A 322 7.54 12.35 -0.54
CA PRO A 322 7.50 12.68 0.88
C PRO A 322 8.73 13.45 1.36
N VAL A 323 9.90 13.20 0.75
CA VAL A 323 11.15 13.89 1.11
C VAL A 323 11.05 15.38 0.83
N TRP A 324 10.46 15.75 -0.31
CA TRP A 324 10.28 17.15 -0.66
C TRP A 324 9.45 17.90 0.39
N TYR A 325 8.34 17.30 0.85
CA TYR A 325 7.51 17.87 1.91
C TYR A 325 8.27 18.04 3.22
N MET A 326 9.11 17.07 3.58
CA MET A 326 9.89 17.15 4.80
C MET A 326 11.07 18.12 4.74
N ASP A 327 11.58 18.42 3.55
CA ASP A 327 12.64 19.41 3.38
C ASP A 327 12.10 20.85 3.27
N HIS A 328 10.89 21.04 2.73
CA HIS A 328 10.38 22.37 2.40
C HIS A 328 9.14 22.79 3.20
N CYS A 329 8.31 21.84 3.60
CA CYS A 329 7.01 22.08 4.24
C CYS A 329 6.96 21.56 5.68
N LYS A 330 8.09 21.17 6.28
CA LYS A 330 8.15 20.60 7.64
C LYS A 330 7.43 21.45 8.68
N GLY A 331 7.65 22.77 8.62
CA GLY A 331 7.03 23.74 9.54
C GLY A 331 5.52 23.91 9.35
N ASP A 332 4.97 23.43 8.24
CA ASP A 332 3.56 23.55 7.89
C ASP A 332 2.74 22.33 8.32
N PHE A 333 3.37 21.27 8.82
CA PHE A 333 2.67 20.09 9.33
C PHE A 333 2.07 20.36 10.72
N ASP A 334 0.91 19.75 10.99
CA ASP A 334 0.46 19.55 12.37
C ASP A 334 1.56 18.81 13.15
N ALA A 335 1.93 19.32 14.34
CA ALA A 335 2.94 18.74 15.20
C ALA A 335 2.70 17.24 15.50
N ARG A 336 1.45 16.79 15.49
CA ARG A 336 1.07 15.37 15.67
C ARG A 336 1.29 14.52 14.43
N ALA A 337 1.17 15.13 13.26
CA ALA A 337 1.43 14.49 11.98
C ALA A 337 2.94 14.42 11.68
N LEU A 338 3.75 15.24 12.35
CA LEU A 338 5.17 15.38 12.06
C LEU A 338 5.99 14.08 12.26
N PRO A 339 5.87 13.32 13.36
CA PRO A 339 6.61 12.06 13.52
C PRO A 339 6.27 11.06 12.40
N PHE A 340 5.01 11.06 11.97
CA PHE A 340 4.52 10.22 10.90
C PHE A 340 5.11 10.61 9.54
N ALA A 341 5.06 11.90 9.20
CA ALA A 341 5.66 12.42 7.97
C ALA A 341 7.19 12.21 7.93
N GLU A 342 7.87 12.38 9.07
CA GLU A 342 9.29 12.07 9.24
C GLU A 342 9.59 10.60 9.00
N ARG A 343 8.73 9.68 9.46
CA ARG A 343 8.87 8.26 9.18
C ARG A 343 8.71 7.96 7.70
N VAL A 344 7.65 8.45 7.04
CA VAL A 344 7.41 8.20 5.61
C VAL A 344 8.61 8.71 4.79
N ALA A 345 9.10 9.92 5.09
CA ALA A 345 10.28 10.46 4.42
C ALA A 345 11.58 9.73 4.81
N GLY A 346 11.72 9.30 6.06
CA GLY A 346 12.85 8.53 6.56
C GLY A 346 12.94 7.18 5.85
N ALA A 347 11.83 6.45 5.78
CA ALA A 347 11.72 5.20 5.04
C ALA A 347 12.13 5.38 3.56
N TYR A 348 11.65 6.47 2.93
CA TYR A 348 12.05 6.84 1.57
C TYR A 348 13.57 7.12 1.45
N ARG A 349 14.15 7.89 2.38
CA ARG A 349 15.58 8.27 2.39
C ARG A 349 16.50 7.08 2.63
N TYR A 350 16.14 6.22 3.57
CA TYR A 350 16.95 5.08 4.01
C TYR A 350 16.63 3.79 3.25
N GLN A 351 15.69 3.84 2.30
CA GLN A 351 15.31 2.72 1.43
C GLN A 351 14.86 1.48 2.21
N THR A 352 14.28 1.68 3.39
CA THR A 352 13.79 0.58 4.25
C THR A 352 12.38 0.15 3.85
N SER A 353 11.56 1.08 3.38
CA SER A 353 10.29 0.87 2.69
C SER A 353 9.99 2.10 1.81
N PHE A 354 9.33 1.92 0.67
CA PHE A 354 9.02 3.02 -0.24
C PHE A 354 7.57 3.43 -0.12
N ASP A 355 7.30 4.51 0.60
CA ASP A 355 5.96 5.11 0.60
C ASP A 355 5.98 6.47 -0.09
N TYR A 356 4.83 6.84 -0.63
CA TYR A 356 4.57 8.13 -1.23
C TYR A 356 3.35 8.75 -0.52
N LEU A 357 3.20 10.06 -0.65
CA LEU A 357 2.03 10.76 -0.11
C LEU A 357 1.05 11.05 -1.24
N LEU A 358 -0.25 11.08 -0.96
CA LEU A 358 -1.25 11.64 -1.85
C LEU A 358 -1.73 12.98 -1.27
N GLU A 359 -1.32 14.10 -1.88
CA GLU A 359 -1.88 15.42 -1.54
C GLU A 359 -3.30 15.50 -2.09
N LEU A 360 -4.29 15.55 -1.19
CA LEU A 360 -5.70 15.66 -1.54
C LEU A 360 -6.04 17.08 -1.95
N GLU A 361 -6.73 17.18 -3.09
CA GLU A 361 -7.30 18.41 -3.63
C GLU A 361 -8.81 18.44 -3.40
N GLU A 362 -9.45 17.28 -3.50
CA GLU A 362 -10.89 17.14 -3.35
C GLU A 362 -11.21 15.86 -2.57
N LEU A 363 -12.20 15.96 -1.69
CA LEU A 363 -12.84 14.82 -1.04
C LEU A 363 -14.34 14.96 -1.26
N GLN A 364 -14.95 13.93 -1.84
CA GLN A 364 -16.39 13.84 -2.08
C GLN A 364 -16.95 12.72 -1.19
N PRO A 365 -17.62 13.05 -0.08
CA PRO A 365 -18.32 12.07 0.73
C PRO A 365 -19.30 11.28 -0.12
N GLU A 366 -19.30 9.95 0.02
CA GLU A 366 -20.35 9.15 -0.60
C GLU A 366 -21.66 9.42 0.12
N LYS A 367 -22.75 9.56 -0.64
CA LYS A 367 -24.07 9.68 -0.02
C LYS A 367 -24.37 8.35 0.67
N PRO A 368 -24.84 8.36 1.92
CA PRO A 368 -25.34 7.14 2.54
C PRO A 368 -26.43 6.56 1.63
N VAL A 369 -26.23 5.33 1.17
CA VAL A 369 -27.21 4.63 0.34
C VAL A 369 -28.41 4.35 1.24
N GLU A 370 -29.55 5.01 0.98
CA GLU A 370 -30.77 4.95 1.81
C GLU A 370 -31.33 3.52 2.01
N ASN A 371 -30.82 2.51 1.29
CA ASN A 371 -31.24 1.11 1.35
C ASN A 371 -30.11 0.12 1.68
N GLY A 372 -29.09 0.53 2.44
CA GLY A 372 -28.21 -0.41 3.15
C GLY A 372 -27.40 -1.35 2.25
N ALA A 373 -26.38 -0.81 1.59
CA ALA A 373 -25.12 -1.46 1.22
C ALA A 373 -24.48 -0.63 0.10
N SER A 374 -23.30 -0.08 0.33
CA SER A 374 -22.41 0.27 -0.78
C SER A 374 -22.04 -1.03 -1.50
N ASP A 375 -22.15 -1.08 -2.83
CA ASP A 375 -21.72 -2.26 -3.64
C ASP A 375 -20.22 -2.60 -3.45
N ALA A 376 -19.44 -1.67 -2.88
CA ALA A 376 -18.03 -1.85 -2.56
C ALA A 376 -17.84 -1.87 -1.03
N HIS A 377 -18.05 -3.05 -0.43
CA HIS A 377 -17.66 -3.27 0.96
C HIS A 377 -16.14 -3.43 1.02
N TYR A 378 -15.46 -2.49 1.67
CA TYR A 378 -14.11 -2.74 2.15
C TYR A 378 -14.23 -3.58 3.41
N PHE A 379 -13.54 -4.70 3.42
CA PHE A 379 -13.41 -5.52 4.61
C PHE A 379 -11.93 -5.71 4.88
N THR A 380 -11.56 -5.68 6.15
CA THR A 380 -10.23 -6.10 6.55
C THR A 380 -10.20 -7.63 6.50
N GLY A 381 -9.54 -8.18 5.49
CA GLY A 381 -9.18 -9.59 5.42
C GLY A 381 -7.98 -9.86 6.31
N TYR A 382 -7.98 -11.02 6.97
CA TYR A 382 -6.90 -11.49 7.81
C TYR A 382 -6.52 -12.89 7.33
N VAL A 383 -5.23 -13.21 7.32
CA VAL A 383 -4.72 -14.56 7.02
C VAL A 383 -3.51 -14.83 7.89
N TRP A 384 -3.38 -16.06 8.39
CA TRP A 384 -2.27 -16.43 9.23
C TRP A 384 -1.89 -17.90 9.06
N ALA A 385 -0.64 -18.22 9.39
CA ALA A 385 -0.10 -19.56 9.39
C ALA A 385 0.94 -19.74 10.49
N MET A 386 1.01 -20.94 11.04
CA MET A 386 1.90 -21.28 12.16
C MET A 386 2.83 -22.44 11.78
N PHE A 387 4.09 -22.30 12.19
CA PHE A 387 5.15 -23.29 12.05
C PHE A 387 5.76 -23.56 13.42
N LEU A 388 6.31 -24.75 13.60
CA LEU A 388 7.14 -25.11 14.74
C LEU A 388 8.57 -25.28 14.25
N HIS A 389 9.50 -24.50 14.80
CA HIS A 389 10.93 -24.68 14.56
C HIS A 389 11.45 -25.85 15.41
N SER A 390 12.23 -26.74 14.82
CA SER A 390 12.88 -27.86 15.51
C SER A 390 14.34 -27.96 15.08
N ASP A 391 15.23 -27.86 16.06
CA ASP A 391 16.68 -28.04 15.85
C ASP A 391 17.05 -29.52 15.65
N ASN A 392 16.26 -30.45 16.21
CA ASN A 392 16.62 -31.87 16.32
C ASN A 392 15.72 -32.81 15.50
N GLY A 393 14.76 -32.30 14.72
CA GLY A 393 13.88 -33.09 13.87
C GLY A 393 12.80 -33.90 14.62
N HIS A 394 12.70 -33.72 15.94
CA HIS A 394 11.60 -34.23 16.75
C HIS A 394 10.74 -33.06 17.20
N PRO A 395 9.62 -32.79 16.51
CA PRO A 395 8.73 -31.70 16.86
C PRO A 395 7.87 -32.10 18.07
N GLU A 396 8.23 -31.62 19.27
CA GLU A 396 7.31 -31.51 20.39
C GLU A 396 6.77 -30.08 20.40
N PHE A 397 5.44 -29.91 20.43
CA PHE A 397 4.85 -28.58 20.37
C PHE A 397 5.28 -27.76 21.58
N SER A 398 5.98 -26.67 21.31
CA SER A 398 6.46 -25.70 22.29
C SER A 398 6.23 -24.31 21.75
N LEU A 399 5.53 -23.48 22.51
CA LEU A 399 5.25 -22.10 22.12
C LEU A 399 6.51 -21.25 21.97
N ALA A 400 7.59 -21.61 22.67
CA ALA A 400 8.86 -20.92 22.54
C ALA A 400 9.47 -21.09 21.14
N ASP A 401 9.12 -22.19 20.47
CA ASP A 401 9.67 -22.63 19.20
C ASP A 401 8.67 -22.43 18.04
N THR A 402 7.46 -21.95 18.34
CA THR A 402 6.48 -21.60 17.30
C THR A 402 6.82 -20.28 16.62
N VAL A 403 6.74 -20.28 15.29
CA VAL A 403 6.81 -19.10 14.44
C VAL A 403 5.45 -18.93 13.77
N VAL A 404 4.82 -17.79 13.99
CA VAL A 404 3.53 -17.47 13.36
C VAL A 404 3.72 -16.30 12.43
N PHE A 405 3.11 -16.45 11.26
CA PHE A 405 3.04 -15.45 10.23
C PHE A 405 1.61 -14.95 10.14
N PHE A 406 1.47 -13.65 10.01
CA PHE A 406 0.20 -12.98 9.91
C PHE A 406 0.29 -11.91 8.83
N GLU A 407 -0.77 -11.81 8.06
CA GLU A 407 -1.02 -10.74 7.12
C GLU A 407 -2.47 -10.32 7.26
N HIS A 408 -2.71 -9.04 7.08
CA HIS A 408 -4.05 -8.50 6.93
C HIS A 408 -4.02 -7.55 5.74
N ALA A 409 -5.17 -7.28 5.12
CA ALA A 409 -5.29 -6.31 4.03
C ALA A 409 -6.74 -5.87 3.92
N ASN A 410 -6.99 -4.64 3.46
CA ASN A 410 -8.35 -4.24 3.11
C ASN A 410 -8.63 -4.68 1.69
N LEU A 411 -9.68 -5.47 1.55
CA LEU A 411 -10.10 -6.03 0.28
C LEU A 411 -11.42 -5.35 -0.10
N ALA A 412 -11.56 -4.93 -1.36
CA ALA A 412 -12.74 -4.24 -1.85
C ALA A 412 -13.56 -5.22 -2.69
N TYR A 413 -14.58 -5.82 -2.08
CA TYR A 413 -15.36 -6.94 -2.61
C TYR A 413 -15.50 -7.00 -4.15
N LYS A 414 -14.88 -8.00 -4.80
CA LYS A 414 -15.55 -8.95 -5.75
C LYS A 414 -14.65 -9.95 -6.46
N GLU A 415 -13.32 -9.86 -6.35
CA GLU A 415 -12.44 -10.72 -7.15
C GLU A 415 -11.65 -11.70 -6.28
N LYS A 416 -11.59 -12.96 -6.74
CA LYS A 416 -10.68 -13.99 -6.19
C LYS A 416 -9.23 -13.49 -6.07
N SER A 417 -8.86 -12.54 -6.93
CA SER A 417 -7.55 -11.89 -6.98
C SER A 417 -7.17 -11.12 -5.70
N GLU A 418 -8.15 -10.69 -4.89
CA GLU A 418 -7.91 -9.95 -3.65
C GLU A 418 -7.49 -10.86 -2.48
N MET A 419 -8.12 -12.04 -2.35
CA MET A 419 -7.67 -13.07 -1.41
C MET A 419 -6.34 -13.70 -1.85
N GLU A 420 -6.13 -13.84 -3.16
CA GLU A 420 -4.82 -14.24 -3.69
C GLU A 420 -3.74 -13.21 -3.34
N TYR A 421 -4.04 -11.91 -3.37
CA TYR A 421 -3.09 -10.85 -2.98
C TYR A 421 -2.64 -10.99 -1.52
N ILE A 422 -3.57 -11.10 -0.57
CA ILE A 422 -3.22 -11.20 0.85
C ILE A 422 -2.48 -12.51 1.15
N HIS A 423 -2.86 -13.63 0.51
CA HIS A 423 -2.12 -14.89 0.61
C HIS A 423 -0.72 -14.79 0.01
N ALA A 424 -0.55 -14.08 -1.12
CA ALA A 424 0.75 -13.84 -1.71
C ALA A 424 1.66 -13.01 -0.79
N CYS A 425 1.12 -11.97 -0.16
CA CYS A 425 1.86 -11.17 0.82
C CYS A 425 2.32 -12.03 2.02
N LEU A 426 1.40 -12.81 2.62
CA LEU A 426 1.73 -13.73 3.70
C LEU A 426 2.84 -14.70 3.29
N THR A 427 2.69 -15.34 2.13
CA THR A 427 3.65 -16.32 1.61
C THR A 427 5.02 -15.71 1.33
N GLU A 428 5.08 -14.49 0.78
CA GLU A 428 6.34 -13.80 0.51
C GLU A 428 7.05 -13.40 1.81
N LYS A 429 6.30 -12.97 2.83
CA LYS A 429 6.81 -12.72 4.18
C LYS A 429 7.40 -13.99 4.79
N MET A 430 6.67 -15.11 4.67
CA MET A 430 7.12 -16.42 5.13
C MET A 430 8.39 -16.86 4.41
N ALA A 431 8.42 -16.80 3.09
CA ALA A 431 9.57 -17.21 2.30
C ALA A 431 10.82 -16.40 2.64
N ARG A 432 10.70 -15.08 2.80
CA ARG A 432 11.81 -14.22 3.22
C ARG A 432 12.34 -14.61 4.60
N TYR A 433 11.47 -14.87 5.56
CA TYR A 433 11.89 -15.31 6.89
C TYR A 433 12.54 -16.69 6.81
N LEU A 434 11.84 -17.70 6.29
CA LEU A 434 12.26 -19.10 6.29
C LEU A 434 13.52 -19.37 5.47
N SER A 435 13.85 -18.51 4.50
CA SER A 435 15.12 -18.57 3.76
C SER A 435 16.33 -18.02 4.52
N HIS A 436 16.12 -17.17 5.53
CA HIS A 436 17.19 -16.52 6.31
C HIS A 436 17.14 -16.89 7.80
N ALA A 437 16.18 -17.71 8.21
CA ALA A 437 15.92 -18.04 9.60
C ALA A 437 16.96 -19.01 10.17
N ARG A 438 16.80 -19.32 11.46
CA ARG A 438 17.70 -20.21 12.20
C ARG A 438 17.83 -21.57 11.48
N PRO A 439 19.03 -22.19 11.50
CA PRO A 439 19.22 -23.56 11.06
C PRO A 439 18.22 -24.48 11.76
N GLY A 440 17.72 -25.50 11.06
CA GLY A 440 16.72 -26.43 11.59
C GLY A 440 15.58 -26.66 10.62
N LYS A 441 14.58 -27.42 11.07
CA LYS A 441 13.37 -27.72 10.30
C LYS A 441 12.20 -26.90 10.82
N TYR A 442 11.31 -26.51 9.92
CA TYR A 442 10.07 -25.83 10.24
C TYR A 442 8.92 -26.76 9.88
N HIS A 443 8.22 -27.26 10.90
CA HIS A 443 7.08 -28.13 10.71
C HIS A 443 5.82 -27.28 10.61
N PHE A 444 5.06 -27.44 9.53
CA PHE A 444 3.78 -26.73 9.40
C PHE A 444 2.79 -27.23 10.46
N CYS A 445 2.22 -26.32 11.24
CA CYS A 445 1.25 -26.64 12.29
C CYS A 445 -0.19 -26.55 11.76
N CYS A 446 -0.60 -25.34 11.38
CA CYS A 446 -1.93 -25.04 10.87
C CYS A 446 -1.95 -23.64 10.21
N ALA A 447 -3.01 -23.37 9.46
CA ALA A 447 -3.33 -22.04 8.94
C ALA A 447 -4.76 -21.65 9.34
N MET A 448 -5.14 -20.41 9.02
CA MET A 448 -6.47 -19.88 9.30
C MET A 448 -7.60 -20.78 8.76
N ASN A 449 -7.42 -21.31 7.55
CA ASN A 449 -8.34 -22.25 6.91
C ASN A 449 -7.60 -23.09 5.86
N GLN A 450 -8.30 -24.05 5.27
CA GLN A 450 -7.74 -24.95 4.26
C GLN A 450 -7.27 -24.21 2.99
N ASP A 451 -8.01 -23.19 2.55
CA ASP A 451 -7.64 -22.43 1.35
C ASP A 451 -6.30 -21.71 1.53
N THR A 452 -6.07 -21.12 2.70
CA THR A 452 -4.79 -20.50 3.08
C THR A 452 -3.68 -21.55 3.15
N GLU A 453 -3.94 -22.72 3.75
CA GLU A 453 -2.96 -23.82 3.80
C GLU A 453 -2.54 -24.29 2.39
N ASP A 454 -3.51 -24.56 1.53
CA ASP A 454 -3.27 -25.04 0.16
C ASP A 454 -2.46 -24.01 -0.64
N TYR A 455 -2.81 -22.72 -0.52
CA TYR A 455 -2.07 -21.64 -1.17
C TYR A 455 -0.62 -21.57 -0.69
N ILE A 456 -0.41 -21.56 0.62
CA ILE A 456 0.94 -21.49 1.21
C ILE A 456 1.76 -22.70 0.80
N ARG A 457 1.19 -23.91 0.87
CA ARG A 457 1.88 -25.15 0.49
C ARG A 457 2.38 -25.07 -0.93
N GLN A 458 1.49 -24.79 -1.87
CA GLN A 458 1.84 -24.69 -3.29
C GLN A 458 2.99 -23.70 -3.52
N HIS A 459 2.89 -22.49 -2.98
CA HIS A 459 3.82 -21.41 -3.31
C HIS A 459 5.15 -21.50 -2.54
N LEU A 460 5.20 -22.06 -1.33
CA LEU A 460 6.47 -22.29 -0.64
C LEU A 460 7.24 -23.48 -1.23
N GLU A 461 6.53 -24.51 -1.71
CA GLU A 461 7.14 -25.62 -2.46
C GLU A 461 7.74 -25.13 -3.79
N GLU A 462 7.04 -24.28 -4.54
CA GLU A 462 7.55 -23.64 -5.77
C GLU A 462 8.82 -22.82 -5.53
N LYS A 463 8.96 -22.23 -4.33
CA LYS A 463 10.16 -21.48 -3.91
C LYS A 463 11.31 -22.39 -3.48
N GLY A 464 11.12 -23.71 -3.42
CA GLY A 464 12.18 -24.68 -3.15
C GLY A 464 12.72 -24.66 -1.71
N LEU A 465 11.89 -24.27 -0.73
CA LEU A 465 12.28 -24.23 0.68
C LEU A 465 12.30 -25.64 1.28
N SER A 466 13.48 -26.28 1.25
CA SER A 466 13.68 -27.67 1.69
C SER A 466 13.70 -27.87 3.21
N ASN A 467 13.69 -26.79 3.99
CA ASN A 467 13.66 -26.81 5.45
C ASN A 467 12.25 -26.90 6.03
N ILE A 468 11.21 -26.97 5.19
CA ILE A 468 9.82 -27.08 5.61
C ILE A 468 9.40 -28.55 5.58
N GLU A 469 8.79 -29.03 6.66
CA GLU A 469 8.13 -30.32 6.72
C GLU A 469 6.62 -30.16 6.77
N TRP A 470 5.96 -30.82 5.80
CA TRP A 470 4.52 -30.89 5.70
C TRP A 470 4.04 -32.18 6.35
N GLY A 471 3.30 -32.06 7.44
CA GLY A 471 2.82 -33.17 8.24
C GLY A 471 2.57 -32.67 9.65
N GLY A 472 1.36 -32.87 10.17
CA GLY A 472 0.94 -32.30 11.45
C GLY A 472 1.94 -32.60 12.57
N VAL A 473 2.12 -31.63 13.46
CA VAL A 473 2.99 -31.76 14.63
C VAL A 473 2.42 -32.84 15.57
N PRO A 474 3.15 -33.91 15.91
CA PRO A 474 2.70 -34.91 16.85
C PRO A 474 2.28 -34.28 18.19
N GLY A 475 1.06 -34.59 18.64
CA GLY A 475 0.50 -34.03 19.87
C GLY A 475 -0.20 -32.68 19.71
N LEU A 476 -0.15 -32.05 18.53
CA LEU A 476 -0.94 -30.86 18.20
C LEU A 476 -2.21 -31.27 17.46
N ASP A 477 -3.37 -31.16 18.13
CA ASP A 477 -4.67 -31.26 17.47
C ASP A 477 -5.04 -29.90 16.88
N ALA A 478 -4.68 -29.68 15.62
CA ALA A 478 -4.91 -28.43 14.91
C ALA A 478 -6.41 -28.09 14.81
N ALA A 479 -7.28 -29.09 14.65
CA ALA A 479 -8.73 -28.89 14.60
C ALA A 479 -9.24 -28.39 15.95
N ARG A 480 -8.80 -29.01 17.06
CA ARG A 480 -9.16 -28.55 18.41
C ARG A 480 -8.56 -27.20 18.77
N LEU A 481 -7.35 -26.89 18.27
CA LEU A 481 -6.76 -25.55 18.43
C LEU A 481 -7.61 -24.50 17.70
N LEU A 482 -8.00 -24.77 16.45
CA LEU A 482 -8.86 -23.89 15.66
C LEU A 482 -10.27 -23.77 16.28
N GLU A 483 -10.88 -24.86 16.74
CA GLU A 483 -12.16 -24.83 17.48
C GLU A 483 -12.07 -24.01 18.78
N ASN A 484 -10.94 -24.06 19.49
CA ASN A 484 -10.71 -23.23 20.68
C ASN A 484 -10.52 -21.75 20.33
N ILE A 485 -9.90 -21.44 19.19
CA ILE A 485 -9.76 -20.07 18.67
C ILE A 485 -11.14 -19.56 18.23
N ASP A 486 -11.85 -20.33 17.41
CA ASP A 486 -13.18 -19.99 16.88
C ASP A 486 -14.22 -19.88 17.99
N SER A 487 -14.30 -20.80 18.94
CA SER A 487 -15.25 -20.71 20.07
C SER A 487 -15.00 -19.51 20.99
N HIS A 488 -13.81 -18.91 20.93
CA HIS A 488 -13.50 -17.68 21.64
C HIS A 488 -14.02 -16.44 20.89
N PHE A 489 -14.00 -16.46 19.55
CA PHE A 489 -14.52 -15.37 18.71
C PHE A 489 -16.01 -15.48 18.39
N SER A 490 -16.50 -16.71 18.28
CA SER A 490 -17.92 -17.06 18.21
C SER A 490 -18.46 -17.32 19.61
N ILE A 491 -18.54 -16.23 20.40
CA ILE A 491 -19.64 -16.03 21.34
C ILE A 491 -19.84 -17.21 22.31
N ARG A 492 -19.14 -17.19 23.46
CA ARG A 492 -19.82 -17.62 24.70
C ARG A 492 -21.14 -16.84 24.73
N ARG A 493 -22.28 -17.53 24.81
CA ARG A 493 -23.63 -16.94 24.77
C ARG A 493 -23.64 -15.60 25.49
N TRP A 494 -23.63 -14.51 24.74
CA TRP A 494 -23.77 -13.18 25.30
C TRP A 494 -25.15 -13.13 25.91
N GLU A 495 -25.20 -13.11 27.23
CA GLU A 495 -26.44 -12.99 27.97
C GLU A 495 -26.68 -11.53 28.32
N GLU A 496 -27.95 -11.14 28.37
CA GLU A 496 -28.33 -9.85 28.93
C GLU A 496 -27.92 -9.84 30.40
N ILE A 497 -26.97 -8.97 30.75
CA ILE A 497 -26.47 -8.85 32.11
C ILE A 497 -27.56 -8.16 32.95
N ASP A 498 -27.91 -8.78 34.08
CA ASP A 498 -28.84 -8.19 35.04
C ASP A 498 -28.35 -6.79 35.49
N LYS A 499 -29.28 -5.83 35.59
CA LYS A 499 -29.01 -4.45 36.04
C LYS A 499 -28.26 -4.40 37.38
N THR A 500 -28.44 -5.39 38.24
CA THR A 500 -27.71 -5.53 39.51
C THR A 500 -26.20 -5.74 39.33
N SER A 501 -25.76 -6.27 38.20
CA SER A 501 -24.34 -6.47 37.84
C SER A 501 -23.73 -5.27 37.09
N TYR A 502 -24.47 -4.17 36.91
CA TYR A 502 -23.94 -2.97 36.23
C TYR A 502 -22.80 -2.30 37.01
N ALA A 503 -22.75 -2.49 38.33
CA ALA A 503 -21.62 -2.04 39.14
C ALA A 503 -20.31 -2.71 38.69
N ASP A 504 -20.35 -4.00 38.35
CA ASP A 504 -19.18 -4.74 37.88
C ASP A 504 -18.81 -4.37 36.44
N VAL A 505 -19.79 -4.02 35.60
CA VAL A 505 -19.58 -3.45 34.26
C VAL A 505 -18.87 -2.09 34.33
N VAL A 506 -19.29 -1.24 35.27
CA VAL A 506 -18.66 0.06 35.55
C VAL A 506 -17.24 -0.12 36.11
N ARG A 507 -17.03 -1.11 37.00
CA ARG A 507 -15.70 -1.46 37.51
C ARG A 507 -14.76 -1.95 36.41
N LEU A 508 -15.27 -2.75 35.48
CA LEU A 508 -14.56 -3.18 34.29
C LEU A 508 -14.17 -1.96 33.45
N CYS A 509 -15.06 -1.00 33.21
CA CYS A 509 -14.79 0.17 32.36
C CYS A 509 -13.94 1.29 33.02
N ALA A 510 -13.75 1.27 34.34
CA ALA A 510 -13.06 2.33 35.09
C ALA A 510 -11.54 2.47 34.80
N GLU A 511 -10.93 1.54 34.05
CA GLU A 511 -9.57 1.72 33.51
C GLU A 511 -9.48 2.76 32.38
N LEU A 512 -10.61 3.26 31.87
CA LEU A 512 -10.66 4.41 30.98
C LEU A 512 -10.50 5.69 31.80
N GLN A 513 -9.27 6.20 31.89
CA GLN A 513 -8.84 7.38 32.69
C GLN A 513 -9.50 8.74 32.32
N ASP A 514 -10.70 8.76 31.75
CA ASP A 514 -11.44 9.96 31.36
C ASP A 514 -12.78 10.03 32.10
N GLU A 515 -12.82 10.87 33.13
CA GLU A 515 -13.99 11.16 33.99
C GLU A 515 -15.23 11.58 33.16
N LYS A 516 -15.02 12.18 31.98
CA LYS A 516 -16.10 12.57 31.09
C LYS A 516 -16.74 11.36 30.39
N ARG A 517 -15.94 10.42 29.90
CA ARG A 517 -16.42 9.16 29.30
C ARG A 517 -17.09 8.27 30.32
N PHE A 518 -16.58 8.27 31.55
CA PHE A 518 -17.23 7.62 32.68
C PHE A 518 -18.64 8.20 32.88
N THR A 519 -18.79 9.52 32.93
CA THR A 519 -20.10 10.18 33.07
C THR A 519 -21.05 9.87 31.90
N GLU A 520 -20.54 9.82 30.66
CA GLU A 520 -21.34 9.46 29.46
C GLU A 520 -21.81 8.01 29.49
N LEU A 521 -20.96 7.07 29.93
CA LEU A 521 -21.31 5.66 30.14
C LEU A 521 -22.44 5.52 31.18
N PHE A 522 -22.34 6.25 32.30
CA PHE A 522 -23.40 6.30 33.31
C PHE A 522 -24.73 6.83 32.75
N HIS A 523 -24.69 7.90 31.94
CA HIS A 523 -25.90 8.44 31.29
C HIS A 523 -26.48 7.48 30.25
N LEU A 524 -25.66 6.69 29.57
CA LEU A 524 -26.10 5.64 28.64
C LEU A 524 -26.76 4.48 29.39
N LEU A 525 -26.13 3.96 30.45
CA LEU A 525 -26.68 2.89 31.28
C LEU A 525 -27.97 3.29 32.02
N ALA A 526 -28.14 4.60 32.31
CA ALA A 526 -29.35 5.15 32.91
C ALA A 526 -30.53 5.29 31.93
N LYS A 527 -30.29 5.22 30.60
CA LYS A 527 -31.38 5.20 29.60
C LYS A 527 -31.96 3.79 29.54
N GLU A 528 -33.27 3.65 29.70
CA GLU A 528 -33.95 2.34 29.76
C GLU A 528 -33.86 1.50 28.47
N ASP A 529 -33.44 2.10 27.35
CA ASP A 529 -33.30 1.45 26.04
C ASP A 529 -31.92 0.82 25.80
N VAL A 530 -31.03 0.82 26.80
CA VAL A 530 -29.67 0.31 26.67
C VAL A 530 -29.54 -1.03 27.40
N ARG A 531 -29.21 -2.09 26.65
CA ARG A 531 -28.97 -3.43 27.22
C ARG A 531 -27.48 -3.63 27.35
N VAL A 532 -27.03 -4.08 28.53
CA VAL A 532 -25.65 -4.53 28.68
C VAL A 532 -25.63 -6.03 28.44
N VAL A 533 -24.77 -6.46 27.54
CA VAL A 533 -24.55 -7.86 27.24
C VAL A 533 -23.16 -8.25 27.72
N GLY A 534 -22.96 -9.48 28.17
CA GLY A 534 -21.63 -9.91 28.54
C GLY A 534 -21.47 -11.40 28.66
N ALA A 535 -20.22 -11.77 28.91
CA ALA A 535 -19.80 -13.14 29.10
C ALA A 535 -19.42 -13.35 30.57
N ARG A 536 -19.91 -14.44 31.15
CA ARG A 536 -19.47 -14.91 32.46
C ARG A 536 -18.51 -16.09 32.30
N ASN A 537 -17.51 -16.15 33.17
CA ASN A 537 -16.62 -17.30 33.25
C ASN A 537 -17.34 -18.51 33.88
N ASP A 538 -16.65 -19.65 33.94
CA ASP A 538 -17.20 -20.92 34.47
C ASP A 538 -17.51 -20.84 35.99
N HIS A 539 -17.09 -19.76 36.66
CA HIS A 539 -17.38 -19.45 38.06
C HIS A 539 -18.56 -18.46 38.23
N GLY A 540 -19.17 -18.01 37.13
CA GLY A 540 -20.27 -17.05 37.14
C GLY A 540 -19.83 -15.58 37.27
N GLU A 541 -18.54 -15.30 37.23
CA GLU A 541 -17.99 -13.94 37.30
C GLU A 541 -17.97 -13.28 35.92
N LEU A 542 -18.25 -11.98 35.86
CA LEU A 542 -18.30 -11.26 34.59
C LEU A 542 -16.88 -11.01 34.05
N GLU A 543 -16.57 -11.54 32.85
CA GLU A 543 -15.24 -11.46 32.23
C GLU A 543 -15.15 -10.44 31.08
N ALA A 544 -16.29 -10.12 30.45
CA ALA A 544 -16.42 -9.13 29.40
C ALA A 544 -17.82 -8.52 29.41
N ALA A 545 -17.93 -7.24 29.08
CA ALA A 545 -19.20 -6.54 28.97
C ALA A 545 -19.21 -5.61 27.76
N GLY A 546 -20.34 -5.51 27.08
CA GLY A 546 -20.57 -4.63 25.94
C GLY A 546 -21.91 -3.94 26.09
N ILE A 547 -22.05 -2.80 25.44
CA ILE A 547 -23.31 -2.06 25.43
C ILE A 547 -24.00 -2.27 24.08
N HIS A 548 -25.22 -2.76 24.13
CA HIS A 548 -26.09 -2.91 22.98
C HIS A 548 -27.13 -1.77 22.99
N ALA A 549 -26.88 -0.76 22.17
CA ALA A 549 -27.78 0.37 21.97
C ALA A 549 -28.66 0.11 20.73
N GLY A 550 -29.76 -0.64 20.90
CA GLY A 550 -30.62 -0.99 19.77
C GLY A 550 -32.07 -1.25 20.16
N LYS A 551 -33.00 -0.67 19.40
CA LYS A 551 -34.42 -1.06 19.43
C LYS A 551 -34.54 -2.48 18.85
N THR A 552 -35.39 -3.29 19.47
CA THR A 552 -35.66 -4.68 19.11
C THR A 552 -35.87 -4.86 17.59
N GLY A 553 -34.93 -5.56 16.92
CA GLY A 553 -35.16 -6.17 15.60
C GLY A 553 -34.28 -5.71 14.42
N GLY A 554 -33.21 -4.95 14.63
CA GLY A 554 -32.24 -4.60 13.57
C GLY A 554 -30.81 -5.04 13.94
N GLU A 555 -30.03 -5.47 12.95
CA GLU A 555 -28.72 -6.10 13.08
C GLU A 555 -27.66 -5.23 13.82
N ASN A 556 -27.05 -5.83 14.86
CA ASN A 556 -25.67 -5.71 15.38
C ASN A 556 -24.90 -4.38 15.20
N ASP A 557 -25.21 -3.36 16.01
CA ASP A 557 -24.22 -2.35 16.41
C ASP A 557 -23.81 -2.63 17.86
N PHE A 558 -22.55 -3.05 18.07
CA PHE A 558 -21.96 -3.29 19.39
C PHE A 558 -20.79 -2.34 19.62
N ASP A 559 -20.81 -1.59 20.72
CA ASP A 559 -19.59 -0.99 21.28
C ASP A 559 -19.04 -1.96 22.33
N MET A 560 -17.98 -2.68 21.97
CA MET A 560 -17.35 -3.71 22.81
C MET A 560 -16.25 -3.10 23.69
N PHE A 561 -16.33 -3.32 25.00
CA PHE A 561 -15.29 -2.94 25.96
C PHE A 561 -14.72 -4.21 26.62
N ILE A 562 -13.48 -4.57 26.30
CA ILE A 562 -12.78 -5.69 26.96
C ILE A 562 -11.93 -5.11 28.09
N CYS A 563 -12.22 -5.47 29.34
CA CYS A 563 -11.50 -4.96 30.50
C CYS A 563 -11.13 -6.08 31.48
N LYS A 564 -10.09 -5.88 32.29
CA LYS A 564 -9.70 -6.80 33.37
C LYS A 564 -10.29 -6.34 34.71
N PRO A 565 -10.63 -7.26 35.63
CA PRO A 565 -11.12 -6.89 36.96
C PRO A 565 -10.00 -6.25 37.79
N SER A 566 -10.25 -5.03 38.28
CA SER A 566 -9.42 -4.36 39.30
C SER A 566 -10.02 -4.59 40.69
N SER A 567 -9.15 -4.90 41.65
CA SER A 567 -9.49 -5.10 43.06
C SER A 567 -9.73 -3.80 43.86
N GLU A 568 -9.66 -2.62 43.23
CA GLU A 568 -9.54 -1.35 43.97
C GLU A 568 -10.84 -0.53 44.13
N ILE A 569 -11.95 -0.90 43.49
CA ILE A 569 -13.22 -0.15 43.61
C ILE A 569 -14.17 -0.86 44.57
N ARG A 570 -14.55 -0.21 45.67
CA ARG A 570 -15.45 -0.77 46.69
C ARG A 570 -16.91 -0.66 46.25
N GLU A 571 -17.69 -1.68 46.57
CA GLU A 571 -19.09 -1.86 46.15
C GLU A 571 -20.00 -0.73 46.69
N GLU A 572 -19.62 -0.24 47.87
CA GLU A 572 -20.24 0.85 48.63
C GLU A 572 -20.20 2.20 47.88
N ASP A 573 -19.16 2.45 47.09
CA ASP A 573 -19.02 3.70 46.32
C ASP A 573 -19.96 3.72 45.11
N VAL A 574 -20.26 2.54 44.55
CA VAL A 574 -21.17 2.38 43.42
C VAL A 574 -22.63 2.43 43.88
N ALA A 575 -22.98 1.71 44.96
CA ALA A 575 -24.33 1.69 45.52
C ALA A 575 -24.83 3.10 45.91
N ARG A 576 -23.95 3.91 46.54
CA ARG A 576 -24.27 5.28 46.95
C ARG A 576 -24.62 6.20 45.77
N HIS A 577 -24.12 5.94 44.57
CA HIS A 577 -24.36 6.76 43.39
C HIS A 577 -25.64 6.36 42.63
N PHE A 578 -26.03 5.08 42.70
CA PHE A 578 -27.28 4.56 42.09
C PHE A 578 -28.49 4.59 43.02
N GLY A 579 -28.32 4.99 44.29
CA GLY A 579 -29.40 4.99 45.27
C GLY A 579 -29.91 3.58 45.60
N LEU A 580 -29.02 2.58 45.49
CA LEU A 580 -29.27 1.17 45.80
C LEU A 580 -28.93 0.81 47.24
#